data_AF-A0A9W6JR45-F1
#
_entry.id   AF-A0A9W6JR45-F1
#
_cell.length_a   1.000
_cell.length_b   1.000
_cell.length_c   1.000
_cell.angle_alpha   90.00
_cell.angle_beta   90.00
_cell.angle_gamma   90.00
#
_symmetry.space_group_name_H-M   'P 1'
#
loop_
_entity.id
_entity.type
_entity.pdbx_description
1 polymer ?
#
loop_
_entity_poly.entity_id
_entity_poly.type
_entity_poly.pdbx_seq_one_letter_code
_entity_poly.pdbx_strand_id
1 'polypeptide(L)'
;MDSFRHPGRELRTATVDLRLGRAVVIQGEAPLVVLAAETATQEGVDELLECSTSLRLVLAGGRAAFSEGRTLAEFSRPKAYRFPDDLLTPVALERLAGPDQALGRLEQVAAPNDAEAAVTLARLSHLIPALVVGARHRSAPELAHVDAATIARSQASAQRPVMRFVAEAAMPLEFAPTARALSFRSTHDGSEHLAIVVGDVSKASAPLVRVHSRCFTGDLLPHVEGSQVDTMLQVIRRLIPDTPPISRKERALAIVGALTGVLATGLLSRIATGDASATPWIIAPMGASAVLLFAAPASPLAQPWSLIGSNLVAALVGVAAARTIPDPAMACAAAIAGAIALMAAFRCLHPPSGAVALTAVLGGPAIANLGYGYALWPVMGNSLILLTSAILFNGLAGRSYPHLRRLAPPVGSPGEQIPEDGFAARDLDAALRSFGRFIDVDRQDLGLILKDAQLRAHSRRLGGATCRT
;
A
#
# COMPACT_ATOMS: atom_id res chain seq x y z
N MET A 1 -36.62 25.39 -11.72
CA MET A 1 -35.89 24.79 -10.59
C MET A 1 -34.56 24.29 -11.16
N ASP A 2 -33.68 25.22 -11.52
CA ASP A 2 -32.38 24.92 -12.12
C ASP A 2 -31.32 24.85 -11.02
N SER A 3 -30.85 23.62 -10.77
CA SER A 3 -29.74 23.34 -9.90
C SER A 3 -28.47 23.96 -10.49
N PHE A 4 -27.87 24.92 -9.78
CA PHE A 4 -26.53 25.44 -10.04
C PHE A 4 -25.51 24.30 -9.94
N ARG A 5 -25.25 23.61 -11.05
CA ARG A 5 -24.13 22.68 -11.15
C ARG A 5 -22.86 23.50 -11.40
N HIS A 6 -21.95 23.50 -10.42
CA HIS A 6 -20.64 24.13 -10.59
C HIS A 6 -19.78 23.28 -11.55
N PRO A 7 -19.28 23.83 -12.67
CA PRO A 7 -18.54 23.07 -13.69
C PRO A 7 -17.33 22.30 -13.15
N GLY A 8 -16.65 22.84 -12.13
CA GLY A 8 -15.52 22.17 -11.48
C GLY A 8 -15.89 20.98 -10.60
N ARG A 9 -17.13 20.91 -10.10
CA ARG A 9 -17.62 19.79 -9.29
C ARG A 9 -17.96 18.60 -10.18
N GLU A 10 -18.63 18.83 -11.30
CA GLU A 10 -18.99 17.81 -12.29
C GLU A 10 -17.76 17.09 -12.83
N LEU A 11 -16.74 17.86 -13.26
CA LEU A 11 -15.49 17.29 -13.74
C LEU A 11 -14.79 16.45 -12.66
N ARG A 12 -14.76 16.91 -11.41
CA ARG A 12 -14.17 16.14 -10.30
C ARG A 12 -14.92 14.82 -10.06
N THR A 13 -16.25 14.86 -10.00
CA THR A 13 -17.06 13.65 -9.84
C THR A 13 -16.84 12.69 -11.00
N ALA A 14 -16.88 13.17 -12.24
CA ALA A 14 -16.57 12.37 -13.44
C ALA A 14 -15.18 11.72 -13.39
N THR A 15 -14.14 12.46 -12.96
CA THR A 15 -12.78 11.88 -12.85
C THR A 15 -12.68 10.82 -11.75
N VAL A 16 -13.42 10.97 -10.66
CA VAL A 16 -13.45 9.97 -9.57
C VAL A 16 -14.19 8.73 -10.01
N ASP A 17 -15.37 8.87 -10.60
CA ASP A 17 -16.19 7.73 -11.03
C ASP A 17 -15.48 6.91 -12.12
N LEU A 18 -14.80 7.57 -13.06
CA LEU A 18 -14.00 6.90 -14.08
C LEU A 18 -12.81 6.11 -13.46
N ARG A 19 -12.19 6.62 -12.40
CA ARG A 19 -11.14 5.92 -11.63
C ARG A 19 -11.67 4.76 -10.80
N LEU A 20 -12.90 4.87 -10.31
CA LEU A 20 -13.59 3.79 -9.61
C LEU A 20 -14.12 2.72 -10.56
N GLY A 21 -13.97 2.92 -11.88
CA GLY A 21 -14.37 1.95 -12.89
C GLY A 21 -15.86 1.96 -13.22
N ARG A 22 -16.51 3.11 -13.00
CA ARG A 22 -17.91 3.36 -13.35
C ARG A 22 -18.03 4.09 -14.69
N ALA A 23 -19.18 3.96 -15.33
CA ALA A 23 -19.47 4.66 -16.57
C ALA A 23 -19.76 6.14 -16.32
N VAL A 24 -19.31 7.01 -17.23
CA VAL A 24 -19.49 8.46 -17.14
C VAL A 24 -20.15 8.97 -18.41
N VAL A 25 -21.05 9.95 -18.28
CA VAL A 25 -21.69 10.59 -19.42
C VAL A 25 -20.98 11.88 -19.78
N ILE A 26 -20.57 12.00 -21.04
CA ILE A 26 -20.06 13.24 -21.62
C ILE A 26 -21.20 13.90 -22.39
N GLN A 27 -21.57 15.10 -21.97
CA GLN A 27 -22.58 15.94 -22.62
C GLN A 27 -21.90 16.83 -23.66
N GLY A 28 -22.08 16.49 -24.93
CA GLY A 28 -21.55 17.24 -26.07
C GLY A 28 -22.60 17.39 -27.17
N GLU A 29 -22.16 17.54 -28.42
CA GLU A 29 -23.07 17.57 -29.56
C GLU A 29 -23.81 16.23 -29.72
N ALA A 30 -23.14 15.13 -29.39
CA ALA A 30 -23.73 13.80 -29.31
C ALA A 30 -23.35 13.16 -27.98
N PRO A 31 -24.29 12.97 -27.04
CA PRO A 31 -23.96 12.49 -25.71
C PRO A 31 -23.35 11.09 -25.77
N LEU A 32 -22.19 10.95 -25.14
CA LEU A 32 -21.45 9.69 -25.06
C LEU A 32 -21.53 9.14 -23.64
N VAL A 33 -21.54 7.82 -23.54
CA VAL A 33 -21.25 7.11 -22.29
C VAL A 33 -19.88 6.47 -22.45
N VAL A 34 -18.99 6.71 -21.48
CA VAL A 34 -17.59 6.30 -21.55
C VAL A 34 -17.19 5.51 -20.31
N LEU A 35 -16.36 4.49 -20.52
CA LEU A 35 -15.76 3.69 -19.47
C LEU A 35 -14.26 3.55 -19.76
N ALA A 36 -13.42 3.76 -18.75
CA ALA A 36 -11.98 3.57 -18.90
C ALA A 36 -11.65 2.07 -18.92
N ALA A 37 -10.87 1.65 -19.91
CA ALA A 37 -10.60 0.23 -20.13
C ALA A 37 -9.74 -0.39 -19.00
N GLU A 38 -8.82 0.36 -18.40
CA GLU A 38 -7.93 -0.16 -17.35
C GLU A 38 -8.59 -0.31 -15.97
N THR A 39 -9.62 0.48 -15.66
CA THR A 39 -10.32 0.46 -14.36
C THR A 39 -11.68 -0.20 -14.46
N ALA A 40 -12.10 -0.66 -15.65
CA ALA A 40 -13.43 -1.19 -15.90
C ALA A 40 -13.83 -2.24 -14.85
N THR A 41 -14.94 -2.00 -14.17
CA THR A 41 -15.57 -2.99 -13.27
C THR A 41 -16.74 -3.66 -13.96
N GLN A 42 -17.24 -4.77 -13.41
CA GLN A 42 -18.45 -5.41 -13.94
C GLN A 42 -19.65 -4.45 -13.87
N GLU A 43 -19.78 -3.73 -12.75
CA GLU A 43 -20.81 -2.69 -12.55
C GLU A 43 -20.73 -1.61 -13.63
N GLY A 44 -19.54 -1.09 -13.94
CA GLY A 44 -19.37 -0.10 -15.00
C GLY A 44 -19.65 -0.61 -16.42
N VAL A 45 -19.39 -1.90 -16.68
CA VAL A 45 -19.77 -2.54 -17.96
C VAL A 45 -21.29 -2.65 -18.09
N ASP A 46 -21.96 -3.04 -17.02
CA ASP A 46 -23.43 -3.16 -16.99
C ASP A 46 -24.08 -1.78 -17.19
N GLU A 47 -23.60 -0.75 -16.47
CA GLU A 47 -24.02 0.65 -16.64
C GLU A 47 -23.86 1.14 -18.09
N LEU A 48 -22.74 0.77 -18.73
CA LEU A 48 -22.46 1.14 -20.12
C LEU A 48 -23.45 0.49 -21.10
N LEU A 49 -23.74 -0.80 -20.91
CA LEU A 49 -24.64 -1.59 -21.74
C LEU A 49 -26.11 -1.18 -21.56
N GLU A 50 -26.50 -0.75 -20.36
CA GLU A 50 -27.83 -0.18 -20.12
C GLU A 50 -28.06 1.11 -20.90
N CYS A 51 -27.00 1.89 -21.12
CA CYS A 51 -27.08 3.22 -21.71
C CYS A 51 -26.82 3.25 -23.22
N SER A 52 -26.12 2.26 -23.77
CA SER A 52 -25.66 2.24 -25.16
C SER A 52 -25.70 0.83 -25.76
N THR A 53 -26.14 0.75 -27.02
CA THR A 53 -26.22 -0.49 -27.80
C THR A 53 -25.11 -0.63 -28.84
N SER A 54 -24.28 0.40 -29.04
CA SER A 54 -23.19 0.38 -30.02
C SER A 54 -21.90 0.89 -29.39
N LEU A 55 -20.93 0.00 -29.19
CA LEU A 55 -19.69 0.30 -28.49
C LEU A 55 -18.51 0.39 -29.45
N ARG A 56 -17.59 1.31 -29.16
CA ARG A 56 -16.33 1.51 -29.88
C ARG A 56 -15.19 1.59 -28.87
N LEU A 57 -14.06 0.99 -29.19
CA LEU A 57 -12.82 1.24 -28.45
C LEU A 57 -12.21 2.54 -28.98
N VAL A 58 -12.09 3.56 -28.14
CA VAL A 58 -11.44 4.83 -28.48
C VAL A 58 -10.08 4.91 -27.80
N LEU A 59 -9.04 5.14 -28.59
CA LEU A 59 -7.66 5.25 -28.14
C LEU A 59 -7.10 6.63 -28.49
N ALA A 60 -6.26 7.18 -27.63
CA ALA A 60 -5.45 8.33 -28.00
C ALA A 60 -4.55 8.01 -29.21
N GLY A 61 -4.41 8.96 -30.15
CA GLY A 61 -3.67 8.76 -31.40
C GLY A 61 -2.24 8.23 -31.23
N GLY A 62 -1.52 8.68 -30.19
CA GLY A 62 -0.18 8.16 -29.87
C GLY A 62 -0.13 6.68 -29.46
N ARG A 63 -1.19 6.15 -28.82
CA ARG A 63 -1.27 4.72 -28.46
C ARG A 63 -1.62 3.86 -29.68
N ALA A 64 -2.59 4.30 -30.47
CA ALA A 64 -2.99 3.59 -31.68
C ALA A 64 -1.83 3.44 -32.68
N ALA A 65 -0.95 4.44 -32.77
CA ALA A 65 0.24 4.39 -33.61
C ALA A 65 1.30 3.39 -33.13
N PHE A 66 1.48 3.21 -31.81
CA PHE A 66 2.42 2.23 -31.24
C PHE A 66 2.03 0.79 -31.60
N SER A 67 0.73 0.48 -31.59
CA SER A 67 0.22 -0.84 -32.01
C SER A 67 0.21 -1.07 -33.53
N GLU A 68 0.31 -0.01 -34.34
CA GLU A 68 0.24 -0.07 -35.80
C GLU A 68 1.59 0.17 -36.50
N GLY A 69 2.65 0.49 -35.76
CA GLY A 69 4.02 0.67 -36.31
C GLY A 69 4.19 1.88 -37.23
N ARG A 70 3.41 2.97 -37.06
CA ARG A 70 3.40 4.14 -37.97
C ARG A 70 4.01 5.42 -37.36
N THR A 71 4.46 6.34 -38.23
CA THR A 71 5.26 7.55 -37.91
C THR A 71 4.46 8.75 -37.40
N LEU A 72 5.02 9.46 -36.40
CA LEU A 72 5.41 10.89 -36.48
C LEU A 72 4.32 12.02 -36.64
N ALA A 73 3.38 11.89 -37.57
CA ALA A 73 2.63 13.04 -38.12
C ALA A 73 1.09 12.96 -37.99
N GLU A 74 0.52 11.81 -37.58
CA GLU A 74 -0.93 11.60 -37.46
C GLU A 74 -1.49 11.80 -36.03
N PHE A 75 -0.73 12.41 -35.11
CA PHE A 75 -0.92 12.28 -33.65
C PHE A 75 -2.07 13.04 -32.98
N SER A 76 -2.77 13.90 -33.68
CA SER A 76 -3.61 14.89 -32.99
C SER A 76 -4.99 14.36 -32.60
N ARG A 77 -5.50 13.32 -33.26
CA ARG A 77 -6.89 12.88 -33.08
C ARG A 77 -7.02 11.47 -32.49
N PRO A 78 -8.03 11.22 -31.65
CA PRO A 78 -8.38 9.87 -31.21
C PRO A 78 -8.70 8.95 -32.40
N LYS A 79 -8.30 7.67 -32.31
CA LYS A 79 -8.74 6.62 -33.24
C LYS A 79 -9.81 5.76 -32.57
N ALA A 80 -10.78 5.30 -33.35
CA ALA A 80 -11.82 4.40 -32.87
C ALA A 80 -11.78 3.07 -33.62
N TYR A 81 -12.11 2.00 -32.91
CA TYR A 81 -12.16 0.64 -33.44
C TYR A 81 -13.50 0.01 -33.09
N ARG A 82 -14.03 -0.84 -33.97
CA ARG A 82 -15.21 -1.65 -33.67
C ARG A 82 -14.89 -2.52 -32.45
N PHE A 83 -15.72 -2.43 -31.42
CA PHE A 83 -15.53 -3.21 -30.20
C PHE A 83 -16.13 -4.61 -30.40
N PRO A 84 -15.35 -5.71 -30.23
CA PRO A 84 -15.88 -7.06 -30.30
C PRO A 84 -16.72 -7.39 -29.05
N ASP A 85 -17.94 -7.90 -29.23
CA ASP A 85 -18.86 -8.19 -28.11
C ASP A 85 -18.30 -9.22 -27.11
N ASP A 86 -17.39 -10.09 -27.56
CA ASP A 86 -16.70 -11.11 -26.76
C ASP A 86 -15.62 -10.55 -25.81
N LEU A 87 -15.24 -9.28 -25.97
CA LEU A 87 -14.22 -8.62 -25.15
C LEU A 87 -14.80 -7.68 -24.08
N LEU A 88 -16.12 -7.69 -23.87
CA LEU A 88 -16.83 -6.91 -22.85
C LEU A 88 -16.73 -7.55 -21.45
N THR A 89 -15.50 -7.77 -20.98
CA THR A 89 -15.25 -8.18 -19.59
C THR A 89 -14.15 -7.31 -18.98
N PRO A 90 -14.19 -7.03 -17.66
CA PRO A 90 -13.16 -6.25 -16.97
C PRO A 90 -11.73 -6.69 -17.31
N VAL A 91 -11.48 -8.01 -17.29
CA VAL A 91 -10.15 -8.60 -17.56
C VAL A 91 -9.72 -8.41 -19.02
N ALA A 92 -10.65 -8.50 -19.98
CA ALA A 92 -10.33 -8.27 -21.39
C ALA A 92 -10.07 -6.78 -21.67
N LEU A 93 -10.82 -5.88 -21.03
CA LEU A 93 -10.66 -4.44 -21.13
C LEU A 93 -9.32 -3.97 -20.55
N GLU A 94 -8.95 -4.49 -19.38
CA GLU A 94 -7.65 -4.20 -18.76
C GLU A 94 -6.49 -4.65 -19.66
N ARG A 95 -6.62 -5.84 -20.27
CA ARG A 95 -5.63 -6.34 -21.24
C ARG A 95 -5.51 -5.43 -22.47
N LEU A 96 -6.63 -4.95 -23.01
CA LEU A 96 -6.67 -3.99 -24.12
C LEU A 96 -6.04 -2.63 -23.76
N ALA A 97 -6.06 -2.26 -22.48
CA ALA A 97 -5.35 -1.09 -21.96
C ALA A 97 -3.84 -1.31 -21.78
N GLY A 98 -3.35 -2.55 -21.86
CA GLY A 98 -1.92 -2.88 -21.77
C GLY A 98 -1.07 -2.36 -22.94
N PRO A 99 0.26 -2.22 -22.79
CA PRO A 99 1.16 -1.69 -23.83
C PRO A 99 1.54 -2.70 -24.92
N ASP A 100 1.40 -4.01 -24.66
CA ASP A 100 1.97 -5.09 -25.48
C ASP A 100 1.00 -5.73 -26.50
N GLN A 101 -0.20 -5.16 -26.66
CA GLN A 101 -1.25 -5.83 -27.43
C GLN A 101 -1.36 -5.34 -28.87
N ALA A 102 -1.27 -6.27 -29.82
CA ALA A 102 -1.46 -6.02 -31.24
C ALA A 102 -2.95 -5.74 -31.55
N LEU A 103 -3.34 -4.46 -31.50
CA LEU A 103 -4.64 -3.95 -31.96
C LEU A 103 -4.92 -4.23 -33.46
N GLY A 104 -3.93 -4.75 -34.21
CA GLY A 104 -3.99 -5.01 -35.65
C GLY A 104 -5.03 -6.03 -36.12
N ARG A 105 -5.85 -6.60 -35.22
CA ARG A 105 -7.03 -7.44 -35.56
C ARG A 105 -8.36 -6.70 -35.47
N LEU A 106 -8.39 -5.47 -34.96
CA LEU A 106 -9.62 -4.69 -34.80
C LEU A 106 -9.86 -3.83 -36.05
N GLU A 107 -11.11 -3.79 -36.50
CA GLU A 107 -11.54 -2.94 -37.62
C GLU A 107 -11.57 -1.46 -37.16
N GLN A 108 -10.78 -0.60 -37.80
CA GLN A 108 -10.82 0.84 -37.53
C GLN A 108 -12.12 1.44 -38.08
N VAL A 109 -12.79 2.24 -37.26
CA VAL A 109 -14.04 2.93 -37.61
C VAL A 109 -13.92 4.43 -37.37
N ALA A 110 -14.88 5.20 -37.87
CA ALA A 110 -14.94 6.64 -37.58
C ALA A 110 -15.08 6.89 -36.07
N ALA A 111 -14.27 7.81 -35.53
CA ALA A 111 -14.37 8.23 -34.15
C ALA A 111 -15.64 9.06 -33.92
N PRO A 112 -16.33 8.88 -32.77
CA PRO A 112 -17.43 9.76 -32.38
C PRO A 112 -16.99 11.23 -32.29
N ASN A 113 -17.91 12.18 -32.53
CA ASN A 113 -17.61 13.63 -32.52
C ASN A 113 -16.94 14.07 -31.21
N ASP A 114 -17.45 13.63 -30.07
CA ASP A 114 -16.94 13.97 -28.73
C ASP A 114 -15.84 13.01 -28.22
N ALA A 115 -15.21 12.22 -29.11
CA ALA A 115 -14.15 11.28 -28.74
C ALA A 115 -12.91 11.97 -28.14
N GLU A 116 -12.62 13.21 -28.56
CA GLU A 116 -11.51 13.99 -28.01
C GLU A 116 -11.76 14.37 -26.55
N ALA A 117 -13.00 14.73 -26.20
CA ALA A 117 -13.39 14.98 -24.81
C ALA A 117 -13.25 13.71 -23.96
N ALA A 118 -13.60 12.53 -24.48
CA ALA A 118 -13.42 11.26 -23.78
C ALA A 118 -11.94 10.95 -23.48
N VAL A 119 -11.07 11.11 -24.49
CA VAL A 119 -9.62 10.92 -24.31
C VAL A 119 -9.03 11.94 -23.34
N THR A 120 -9.47 13.20 -23.41
CA THR A 120 -9.02 14.25 -22.49
C THR A 120 -9.50 13.99 -21.07
N LEU A 121 -10.72 13.52 -20.86
CA LEU A 121 -11.23 13.15 -19.53
C LEU A 121 -10.40 12.03 -18.90
N ALA A 122 -10.03 10.99 -19.67
CA ALA A 122 -9.13 9.95 -19.18
C ALA A 122 -7.76 10.52 -18.77
N ARG A 123 -7.17 11.42 -19.59
CA ARG A 123 -5.90 12.10 -19.26
C ARG A 123 -5.98 12.93 -17.97
N LEU A 124 -7.05 13.72 -17.82
CA LEU A 124 -7.31 14.49 -16.59
C LEU A 124 -7.54 13.58 -15.39
N SER A 125 -8.04 12.37 -15.62
CA SER A 125 -8.19 11.32 -14.61
C SER A 125 -6.88 10.58 -14.32
N HIS A 126 -5.74 10.92 -14.95
CA HIS A 126 -4.48 10.16 -14.85
C HIS A 126 -4.63 8.69 -15.22
N LEU A 127 -5.54 8.41 -16.16
CA LEU A 127 -5.78 7.09 -16.69
C LEU A 127 -5.11 6.92 -18.05
N ILE A 128 -4.76 5.69 -18.39
CA ILE A 128 -4.44 5.25 -19.74
C ILE A 128 -5.59 5.72 -20.66
N PRO A 129 -5.30 6.48 -21.72
CA PRO A 129 -6.33 7.05 -22.59
C PRO A 129 -6.83 6.00 -23.61
N ALA A 130 -7.46 4.95 -23.07
CA ALA A 130 -8.15 3.88 -23.76
C ALA A 130 -9.52 3.72 -23.11
N LEU A 131 -10.58 3.99 -23.87
CA LEU A 131 -11.96 3.99 -23.36
C LEU A 131 -12.87 3.15 -24.24
N VAL A 132 -13.84 2.48 -23.63
CA VAL A 132 -15.01 1.98 -24.34
C VAL A 132 -16.04 3.11 -24.37
N VAL A 133 -16.49 3.45 -25.58
CA VAL A 133 -17.35 4.60 -25.83
C VAL A 133 -18.60 4.15 -26.56
N GLY A 134 -19.75 4.52 -26.00
CA GLY A 134 -21.08 4.25 -26.54
C GLY A 134 -21.86 5.53 -26.83
N ALA A 135 -22.67 5.51 -27.89
CA ALA A 135 -23.65 6.57 -28.11
C ALA A 135 -24.79 6.40 -27.09
N ARG A 136 -25.09 7.45 -26.31
CA ARG A 136 -26.13 7.36 -25.28
C ARG A 136 -27.51 7.31 -25.93
N HIS A 137 -28.22 6.20 -25.72
CA HIS A 137 -29.60 6.01 -26.19
C HIS A 137 -30.64 6.10 -25.05
N ARG A 138 -30.24 5.83 -23.80
CA ARG A 138 -31.13 5.94 -22.62
C ARG A 138 -30.69 7.04 -21.66
N SER A 139 -31.65 7.60 -20.92
CA SER A 139 -31.32 8.55 -19.88
C SER A 139 -30.79 7.84 -18.63
N ALA A 140 -29.62 8.22 -18.14
CA ALA A 140 -28.98 7.65 -16.95
C ALA A 140 -28.69 8.76 -15.94
N PRO A 141 -29.67 9.16 -15.12
CA PRO A 141 -29.49 10.26 -14.17
C PRO A 141 -28.53 9.91 -13.02
N GLU A 142 -28.29 8.62 -12.78
CA GLU A 142 -27.44 8.14 -11.67
C GLU A 142 -25.94 8.17 -11.98
N LEU A 143 -25.57 8.21 -13.27
CA LEU A 143 -24.17 8.36 -13.70
C LEU A 143 -23.71 9.81 -13.55
N ALA A 144 -22.41 10.02 -13.35
CA ALA A 144 -21.83 11.35 -13.44
C ALA A 144 -21.98 11.93 -14.86
N HIS A 145 -22.37 13.21 -14.94
CA HIS A 145 -22.44 13.95 -16.21
C HIS A 145 -21.39 15.05 -16.19
N VAL A 146 -20.72 15.25 -17.32
CA VAL A 146 -19.77 16.33 -17.52
C VAL A 146 -19.85 16.87 -18.95
N ASP A 147 -19.88 18.19 -19.09
CA ASP A 147 -19.90 18.83 -20.41
C ASP A 147 -18.55 18.71 -21.13
N ALA A 148 -18.58 18.36 -22.42
CA ALA A 148 -17.40 18.31 -23.30
C ALA A 148 -16.66 19.67 -23.33
N ALA A 149 -17.40 20.78 -23.30
CA ALA A 149 -16.83 22.12 -23.23
C ALA A 149 -16.08 22.39 -21.91
N THR A 150 -16.53 21.82 -20.80
CA THR A 150 -15.84 21.92 -19.49
C THR A 150 -14.53 21.14 -19.53
N ILE A 151 -14.55 19.93 -20.09
CA ILE A 151 -13.33 19.12 -20.29
C ILE A 151 -12.30 19.87 -21.15
N ALA A 152 -12.73 20.46 -22.27
CA ALA A 152 -11.86 21.21 -23.17
C ALA A 152 -11.23 22.46 -22.49
N ARG A 153 -12.01 23.22 -21.71
CA ARG A 153 -11.50 24.37 -20.94
C ARG A 153 -10.44 23.96 -19.93
N SER A 154 -10.66 22.87 -19.20
CA SER A 154 -9.69 22.36 -18.21
C SER A 154 -8.38 21.92 -18.86
N GLN A 155 -8.43 21.31 -20.06
CA GLN A 155 -7.23 20.99 -20.82
C GLN A 155 -6.47 22.23 -21.30
N ALA A 156 -7.17 23.25 -21.79
CA ALA A 156 -6.57 24.51 -22.22
C ALA A 156 -5.89 25.26 -21.05
N SER A 157 -6.48 25.23 -19.85
CA SER A 157 -5.85 25.77 -18.64
C SER A 157 -4.61 24.98 -18.20
N ALA A 158 -4.56 23.66 -18.44
CA ALA A 158 -3.39 22.82 -18.16
C ALA A 158 -2.24 23.01 -19.17
N GLN A 159 -2.53 23.48 -20.40
CA GLN A 159 -1.54 23.67 -21.48
C GLN A 159 -0.67 24.93 -21.37
N ARG A 160 -0.87 25.79 -20.36
CA ARG A 160 0.09 26.84 -19.98
C ARG A 160 0.77 26.48 -18.65
N PRO A 161 1.63 25.47 -18.59
CA PRO A 161 2.44 25.24 -17.40
C PRO A 161 3.45 26.38 -17.30
N VAL A 162 3.22 27.32 -16.39
CA VAL A 162 4.28 28.24 -15.97
C VAL A 162 5.26 27.38 -15.18
N MET A 163 6.38 27.04 -15.80
CA MET A 163 7.45 26.24 -15.20
C MET A 163 8.35 27.17 -14.40
N ARG A 164 8.46 26.93 -13.10
CA ARG A 164 9.36 27.66 -12.21
C ARG A 164 10.67 26.89 -12.08
N PHE A 165 11.80 27.54 -12.37
CA PHE A 165 13.12 26.99 -12.04
C PHE A 165 13.23 26.79 -10.52
N VAL A 166 13.70 25.60 -10.10
CA VAL A 166 13.83 25.23 -8.69
C VAL A 166 15.28 25.24 -8.25
N ALA A 167 16.13 24.49 -8.95
CA ALA A 167 17.53 24.29 -8.57
C ALA A 167 18.35 23.79 -9.76
N GLU A 168 19.67 23.98 -9.67
CA GLU A 168 20.67 23.43 -10.58
C GLU A 168 21.74 22.70 -9.76
N ALA A 169 22.19 21.55 -10.26
CA ALA A 169 23.25 20.77 -9.64
C ALA A 169 24.22 20.23 -10.70
N ALA A 170 25.51 20.12 -10.35
CA ALA A 170 26.48 19.39 -11.16
C ALA A 170 26.12 17.89 -11.16
N MET A 171 26.01 17.30 -12.35
CA MET A 171 25.68 15.89 -12.54
C MET A 171 26.67 15.30 -13.56
N PRO A 172 27.95 15.10 -13.17
CA PRO A 172 28.94 14.56 -14.09
C PRO A 172 28.51 13.16 -14.56
N LEU A 173 28.32 13.02 -15.87
CA LEU A 173 28.04 11.74 -16.52
C LEU A 173 29.35 11.14 -17.03
N GLU A 174 29.41 9.82 -17.15
CA GLU A 174 30.58 9.07 -17.63
C GLU A 174 31.13 9.62 -18.96
N PHE A 175 30.24 9.99 -19.89
CA PHE A 175 30.59 10.55 -21.20
C PHE A 175 30.44 12.08 -21.29
N ALA A 176 30.03 12.75 -20.21
CA ALA A 176 29.83 14.19 -20.16
C ALA A 176 30.12 14.76 -18.75
N PRO A 177 31.40 15.02 -18.43
CA PRO A 177 31.81 15.48 -17.09
C PRO A 177 31.27 16.86 -16.70
N THR A 178 30.90 17.68 -17.69
CA THR A 178 30.38 19.04 -17.51
C THR A 178 28.85 19.10 -17.48
N ALA A 179 28.19 17.94 -17.40
CA ALA A 179 26.74 17.87 -17.39
C ALA A 179 26.14 18.46 -16.09
N ARG A 180 25.02 19.15 -16.26
CA ARG A 180 24.29 19.84 -15.19
C ARG A 180 22.83 19.42 -15.23
N ALA A 181 22.24 19.22 -14.06
CA ALA A 181 20.85 18.84 -13.90
C ALA A 181 20.06 20.05 -13.39
N LEU A 182 19.11 20.53 -14.19
CA LEU A 182 18.22 21.64 -13.87
C LEU A 182 16.84 21.11 -13.54
N SER A 183 16.31 21.46 -12.37
CA SER A 183 14.97 21.09 -11.92
C SER A 183 14.00 22.23 -12.16
N PHE A 184 12.84 21.90 -12.74
CA PHE A 184 11.74 22.81 -12.99
C PHE A 184 10.48 22.25 -12.34
N ARG A 185 9.69 23.11 -11.70
CA ARG A 185 8.41 22.74 -11.10
C ARG A 185 7.28 23.44 -11.82
N SER A 186 6.30 22.67 -12.27
CA SER A 186 5.04 23.21 -12.79
C SER A 186 4.28 23.90 -11.66
N THR A 187 3.85 25.14 -11.91
CA THR A 187 3.01 25.91 -10.97
C THR A 187 1.54 25.45 -10.96
N HIS A 188 1.15 24.58 -11.90
CA HIS A 188 -0.23 24.11 -12.04
C HIS A 188 -0.53 22.86 -11.20
N ASP A 189 0.34 21.86 -11.27
CA ASP A 189 0.16 20.54 -10.64
C ASP A 189 1.30 20.19 -9.65
N GLY A 190 2.27 21.09 -9.49
CA GLY A 190 3.40 20.90 -8.59
C GLY A 190 4.40 19.83 -9.04
N SER A 191 4.23 19.25 -10.24
CA SER A 191 5.13 18.24 -10.79
C SER A 191 6.53 18.81 -11.01
N GLU A 192 7.54 17.97 -10.77
CA GLU A 192 8.94 18.31 -11.03
C GLU A 192 9.44 17.62 -12.29
N HIS A 193 10.12 18.39 -13.13
CA HIS A 193 10.72 17.99 -14.39
C HIS A 193 12.21 18.28 -14.33
N LEU A 194 13.02 17.35 -14.83
CA LEU A 194 14.46 17.49 -14.88
C LEU A 194 14.93 17.71 -16.32
N ALA A 195 15.83 18.66 -16.52
CA ALA A 195 16.58 18.82 -17.75
C ALA A 195 18.06 18.55 -17.48
N ILE A 196 18.66 17.62 -18.21
CA ILE A 196 20.10 17.38 -18.17
C ILE A 196 20.72 18.16 -19.33
N VAL A 197 21.59 19.10 -19.00
CA VAL A 197 22.23 20.02 -19.94
C VAL A 197 23.71 19.70 -20.00
N VAL A 198 24.20 19.41 -21.19
CA VAL A 198 25.63 19.17 -21.46
C VAL A 198 26.20 20.40 -22.18
N GLY A 199 27.20 21.04 -21.57
CA GLY A 199 27.81 22.25 -22.13
C GLY A 199 26.96 23.52 -21.96
N ASP A 200 27.22 24.50 -22.82
CA ASP A 200 26.57 25.81 -22.81
C ASP A 200 25.60 25.94 -24.00
N VAL A 201 24.34 25.57 -23.73
CA VAL A 201 23.25 25.61 -24.72
C VAL A 201 22.96 27.01 -25.26
N SER A 202 23.36 28.08 -24.55
CA SER A 202 23.14 29.46 -25.01
C SER A 202 24.01 29.83 -26.21
N LYS A 203 25.10 29.10 -26.43
CA LYS A 203 26.05 29.30 -27.54
C LYS A 203 25.74 28.44 -28.76
N ALA A 204 24.76 27.54 -28.68
CA ALA A 204 24.36 26.67 -29.78
C ALA A 204 23.24 27.32 -30.59
N SER A 205 23.42 27.45 -31.91
CA SER A 205 22.38 27.93 -32.81
C SER A 205 21.20 26.96 -32.94
N ALA A 206 21.43 25.67 -32.70
CA ALA A 206 20.41 24.62 -32.67
C ALA A 206 20.84 23.51 -31.68
N PRO A 207 20.47 23.59 -30.38
CA PRO A 207 20.82 22.56 -29.41
C PRO A 207 20.08 21.26 -29.71
N LEU A 208 20.78 20.12 -29.59
CA LEU A 208 20.16 18.80 -29.69
C LEU A 208 19.29 18.55 -28.46
N VAL A 209 17.99 18.34 -28.66
CA VAL A 209 17.02 18.12 -27.57
C VAL A 209 16.43 16.73 -27.66
N ARG A 210 16.46 16.00 -26.55
CA ARG A 210 15.73 14.74 -26.39
C ARG A 210 14.77 14.88 -25.22
N VAL A 211 13.47 14.69 -25.48
CA VAL A 211 12.44 14.65 -24.44
C VAL A 211 12.25 13.20 -24.02
N HIS A 212 12.38 12.92 -22.73
CA HIS A 212 12.06 11.61 -22.17
C HIS A 212 10.88 11.74 -21.22
N SER A 213 9.87 10.89 -21.41
CA SER A 213 8.79 10.73 -20.44
C SER A 213 9.25 9.72 -19.42
N ARG A 214 9.06 10.00 -18.13
CA ARG A 214 9.41 9.08 -17.04
C ARG A 214 8.72 7.73 -17.27
N CYS A 215 9.48 6.72 -17.66
CA CYS A 215 9.03 5.36 -17.85
C CYS A 215 9.67 4.50 -16.78
N PHE A 216 8.90 4.13 -15.75
CA PHE A 216 9.39 3.36 -14.60
C PHE A 216 10.18 2.10 -15.00
N THR A 217 9.74 1.40 -16.06
CA THR A 217 10.38 0.18 -16.57
C THR A 217 11.55 0.43 -17.51
N GLY A 218 11.78 1.65 -18.00
CA GLY A 218 12.91 1.98 -18.88
C GLY A 218 14.01 2.78 -18.17
N ASP A 219 13.66 3.57 -17.17
CA ASP A 219 14.57 4.46 -16.44
C ASP A 219 15.19 3.79 -15.19
N LEU A 220 14.50 2.82 -14.58
CA LEU A 220 14.96 2.13 -13.35
C LEU A 220 15.28 0.64 -13.56
N LEU A 221 14.75 0.03 -14.62
CA LEU A 221 15.11 -1.34 -15.01
C LEU A 221 16.01 -1.24 -16.24
N PRO A 222 17.31 -1.55 -16.13
CA PRO A 222 18.17 -1.69 -17.29
C PRO A 222 17.56 -2.71 -18.25
N HIS A 223 17.58 -2.42 -19.55
CA HIS A 223 17.26 -3.41 -20.57
C HIS A 223 18.05 -4.70 -20.33
N VAL A 224 17.34 -5.82 -20.43
CA VAL A 224 17.85 -7.16 -20.18
C VAL A 224 18.81 -7.56 -21.30
N GLU A 225 20.08 -7.20 -21.12
CA GLU A 225 21.23 -7.93 -21.64
C GLU A 225 22.18 -8.17 -20.47
N GLY A 226 21.74 -9.01 -19.53
CA GLY A 226 22.48 -9.32 -18.30
C GLY A 226 22.32 -10.78 -17.91
N SER A 227 23.43 -11.42 -17.54
CA SER A 227 23.59 -12.85 -17.29
C SER A 227 22.51 -13.47 -16.39
N GLN A 228 22.22 -14.77 -16.55
CA GLN A 228 21.32 -15.55 -15.67
C GLN A 228 21.57 -15.36 -14.16
N VAL A 229 22.77 -14.95 -13.75
CA VAL A 229 23.15 -14.66 -12.37
C VAL A 229 22.47 -13.40 -11.82
N ASP A 230 22.32 -12.34 -12.62
CA ASP A 230 21.72 -11.08 -12.17
C ASP A 230 20.21 -11.22 -11.94
N THR A 231 19.54 -12.05 -12.73
CA THR A 231 18.13 -12.39 -12.55
C THR A 231 17.90 -13.17 -11.25
N MET A 232 18.79 -14.13 -10.95
CA MET A 232 18.74 -14.90 -9.70
C MET A 232 18.99 -14.00 -8.48
N LEU A 233 19.95 -13.08 -8.55
CA LEU A 233 20.24 -12.12 -7.47
C LEU A 233 19.07 -11.14 -7.25
N GLN A 234 18.34 -10.74 -8.29
CA GLN A 234 17.15 -9.90 -8.13
C GLN A 234 15.98 -10.64 -7.46
N VAL A 235 15.73 -11.90 -7.83
CA VAL A 235 14.72 -12.73 -7.14
C VAL A 235 15.09 -12.92 -5.67
N ILE A 236 16.36 -13.19 -5.37
CA ILE A 236 16.86 -13.31 -3.99
C ILE A 236 16.72 -11.98 -3.24
N ARG A 237 17.02 -10.85 -3.87
CA ARG A 237 16.83 -9.52 -3.25
C ARG A 237 15.36 -9.21 -2.96
N ARG A 238 14.40 -9.73 -3.75
CA ARG A 238 12.96 -9.62 -3.46
C ARG A 238 12.52 -10.46 -2.25
N LEU A 239 13.29 -11.47 -1.85
CA LEU A 239 13.02 -12.25 -0.64
C LEU A 239 13.48 -11.51 0.64
N ILE A 240 14.31 -10.49 0.50
CA ILE A 240 14.75 -9.67 1.63
C ILE A 240 13.67 -8.61 1.91
N PRO A 241 13.05 -8.61 3.09
CA PRO A 241 12.06 -7.61 3.45
C PRO A 241 12.68 -6.21 3.45
N ASP A 242 12.00 -5.25 2.83
CA ASP A 242 12.41 -3.85 2.83
C ASP A 242 12.03 -3.19 4.17
N THR A 243 12.74 -3.60 5.24
CA THR A 243 12.52 -3.10 6.60
C THR A 243 13.39 -1.86 6.85
N PRO A 244 12.84 -0.81 7.49
CA PRO A 244 13.63 0.37 7.82
C PRO A 244 14.82 -0.03 8.71
N PRO A 245 16.01 0.57 8.49
CA PRO A 245 17.22 0.15 9.19
C PRO A 245 17.10 0.43 10.69
N ILE A 246 17.16 -0.63 11.50
CA ILE A 246 17.17 -0.54 12.96
C ILE A 246 18.51 0.05 13.42
N SER A 247 18.47 1.06 14.28
CA SER A 247 19.69 1.68 14.81
C SER A 247 20.58 0.66 15.55
N ARG A 248 21.91 0.87 15.54
CA ARG A 248 22.85 -0.03 16.25
C ARG A 248 22.53 -0.13 17.75
N LYS A 249 22.07 0.97 18.35
CA LYS A 249 21.64 1.02 19.76
C LYS A 249 20.44 0.12 19.99
N GLU A 250 19.40 0.23 19.18
CA GLU A 250 18.18 -0.59 19.29
C GLU A 250 18.48 -2.08 19.10
N ARG A 251 19.37 -2.44 18.17
CA ARG A 251 19.85 -3.82 17.99
C ARG A 251 20.57 -4.36 19.22
N ALA A 252 21.49 -3.59 19.80
CA ALA A 252 22.23 -4.00 20.99
C ALA A 252 21.30 -4.19 22.19
N LEU A 253 20.36 -3.28 22.39
CA LEU A 253 19.34 -3.37 23.44
C LEU A 253 18.46 -4.61 23.27
N ALA A 254 18.04 -4.94 22.04
CA ALA A 254 17.27 -6.14 21.78
C ALA A 254 18.02 -7.42 22.14
N ILE A 255 19.31 -7.51 21.75
CA ILE A 255 20.17 -8.68 22.03
C ILE A 255 20.37 -8.85 23.54
N VAL A 256 20.76 -7.78 24.23
CA VAL A 256 21.01 -7.82 25.68
C VAL A 256 19.71 -8.10 26.45
N GLY A 257 18.60 -7.50 26.03
CA GLY A 257 17.29 -7.73 26.62
C GLY A 257 16.85 -9.20 26.49
N ALA A 258 16.93 -9.77 25.29
CA ALA A 258 16.58 -11.17 25.07
C ALA A 258 17.47 -12.12 25.87
N LEU A 259 18.79 -11.88 25.92
CA LEU A 259 19.72 -12.67 26.72
C LEU A 259 19.35 -12.62 28.21
N THR A 260 19.17 -11.42 28.75
CA THR A 260 18.86 -11.23 30.18
C THR A 260 17.50 -11.80 30.56
N GLY A 261 16.46 -11.58 29.73
CA GLY A 261 15.12 -12.09 29.97
C GLY A 261 15.03 -13.62 29.91
N VAL A 262 15.62 -14.24 28.88
CA VAL A 262 15.62 -15.72 28.76
C VAL A 262 16.45 -16.36 29.87
N LEU A 263 17.61 -15.80 30.19
CA LEU A 263 18.45 -16.29 31.28
C LEU A 263 17.76 -16.18 32.64
N ALA A 264 17.14 -15.03 32.94
CA ALA A 264 16.37 -14.83 34.17
C ALA A 264 15.21 -15.84 34.25
N THR A 265 14.49 -16.05 33.14
CA THR A 265 13.40 -17.02 33.07
C THR A 265 13.88 -18.43 33.38
N GLY A 266 14.98 -18.87 32.76
CA GLY A 266 15.56 -20.20 33.01
C GLY A 266 16.05 -20.38 34.45
N LEU A 267 16.80 -19.41 34.98
CA LEU A 267 17.37 -19.50 36.34
C LEU A 267 16.29 -19.45 37.43
N LEU A 268 15.33 -18.51 37.33
CA LEU A 268 14.26 -18.41 38.31
C LEU A 268 13.32 -19.61 38.25
N SER A 269 13.07 -20.16 37.06
CA SER A 269 12.29 -21.38 36.93
C SER A 269 13.04 -22.60 37.47
N ARG A 270 14.36 -22.68 37.27
CA ARG A 270 15.21 -23.71 37.90
C ARG A 270 15.14 -23.64 39.43
N ILE A 271 15.20 -22.44 40.01
CA ILE A 271 15.08 -22.25 41.46
C ILE A 271 13.68 -22.66 41.96
N ALA A 272 12.62 -22.30 41.23
CA ALA A 272 11.24 -22.61 41.62
C ALA A 272 10.89 -24.10 41.55
N THR A 273 11.45 -24.83 40.57
CA THR A 273 11.11 -26.25 40.34
C THR A 273 12.13 -27.23 40.92
N GLY A 274 13.35 -26.77 41.21
CA GLY A 274 14.46 -27.60 41.66
C GLY A 274 15.06 -28.49 40.56
N ASP A 275 16.32 -28.91 40.76
CA ASP A 275 17.10 -29.68 39.77
C ASP A 275 16.62 -31.13 39.59
N ALA A 276 15.87 -31.66 40.55
CA ALA A 276 15.38 -33.04 40.54
C ALA A 276 14.01 -33.21 39.85
N SER A 277 13.39 -32.11 39.40
CA SER A 277 12.09 -32.17 38.73
C SER A 277 12.25 -32.61 37.27
N ALA A 278 11.45 -33.58 36.82
CA ALA A 278 11.41 -34.02 35.42
C ALA A 278 10.75 -32.95 34.49
N THR A 279 10.30 -31.84 35.06
CA THR A 279 9.63 -30.75 34.36
C THR A 279 10.64 -29.78 33.77
N PRO A 280 10.51 -29.39 32.49
CA PRO A 280 11.45 -28.48 31.86
C PRO A 280 11.41 -27.09 32.52
N TRP A 281 12.58 -26.53 32.81
CA TRP A 281 12.69 -25.18 33.41
C TRP A 281 12.20 -24.08 32.46
N ILE A 282 12.40 -24.26 31.16
CA ILE A 282 11.95 -23.33 30.14
C ILE A 282 11.41 -24.08 28.93
N ILE A 283 10.31 -23.59 28.36
CA ILE A 283 9.78 -24.12 27.10
C ILE A 283 10.29 -23.31 25.90
N ALA A 284 10.58 -23.99 24.80
CA ALA A 284 11.12 -23.38 23.58
C ALA A 284 10.35 -22.12 23.07
N PRO A 285 9.00 -22.04 23.17
CA PRO A 285 8.25 -20.83 22.77
C PRO A 285 8.67 -19.53 23.45
N MET A 286 9.33 -19.61 24.63
CA MET A 286 9.83 -18.44 25.34
C MET A 286 10.95 -17.71 24.58
N GLY A 287 11.73 -18.44 23.76
CA GLY A 287 12.74 -17.82 22.89
C GLY A 287 12.11 -16.91 21.85
N ALA A 288 11.06 -17.38 21.16
CA ALA A 288 10.33 -16.57 20.19
C ALA A 288 9.56 -15.41 20.85
N SER A 289 9.02 -15.63 22.06
CA SER A 289 8.39 -14.57 22.87
C SER A 289 9.40 -13.47 23.23
N ALA A 290 10.63 -13.84 23.60
CA ALA A 290 11.69 -12.89 23.92
C ALA A 290 12.07 -12.04 22.70
N VAL A 291 12.11 -12.61 21.49
CA VAL A 291 12.36 -11.82 20.27
C VAL A 291 11.34 -10.70 20.14
N LEU A 292 10.04 -10.98 20.30
CA LEU A 292 9.01 -9.94 20.22
C LEU A 292 9.14 -8.91 21.35
N LEU A 293 9.30 -9.35 22.60
CA LEU A 293 9.33 -8.47 23.77
C LEU A 293 10.54 -7.52 23.82
N PHE A 294 11.66 -7.89 23.21
CA PHE A 294 12.91 -7.11 23.28
C PHE A 294 13.33 -6.48 21.94
N ALA A 295 12.99 -7.09 20.81
CA ALA A 295 13.30 -6.54 19.47
C ALA A 295 12.15 -5.71 18.88
N ALA A 296 10.90 -6.02 19.23
CA ALA A 296 9.71 -5.30 18.77
C ALA A 296 8.72 -5.00 19.91
N PRO A 297 9.16 -4.34 21.02
CA PRO A 297 8.29 -4.07 22.17
C PRO A 297 7.06 -3.20 21.84
N ALA A 298 7.15 -2.42 20.76
CA ALA A 298 6.04 -1.63 20.22
C ALA A 298 4.97 -2.46 19.50
N SER A 299 5.25 -3.73 19.17
CA SER A 299 4.27 -4.58 18.51
C SER A 299 3.05 -4.80 19.42
N PRO A 300 1.81 -4.73 18.88
CA PRO A 300 0.62 -5.15 19.61
C PRO A 300 0.69 -6.63 20.03
N LEU A 301 1.43 -7.46 19.29
CA LEU A 301 1.63 -8.88 19.58
C LEU A 301 2.56 -9.10 20.78
N ALA A 302 3.38 -8.10 21.12
CA ALA A 302 4.28 -8.14 22.27
C ALA A 302 3.61 -7.66 23.56
N GLN A 303 2.41 -7.07 23.52
CA GLN A 303 1.78 -6.48 24.70
C GLN A 303 1.41 -7.53 25.77
N PRO A 304 1.32 -7.15 27.06
CA PRO A 304 1.09 -8.08 28.17
C PRO A 304 -0.11 -9.01 27.98
N TRP A 305 -1.25 -8.48 27.52
CA TRP A 305 -2.45 -9.30 27.28
C TRP A 305 -2.23 -10.31 26.15
N SER A 306 -1.50 -9.91 25.11
CA SER A 306 -1.22 -10.78 24.00
C SER A 306 -0.40 -12.00 24.45
N LEU A 307 0.69 -11.76 25.17
CA LEU A 307 1.55 -12.82 25.71
C LEU A 307 0.79 -13.74 26.70
N ILE A 308 0.22 -13.17 27.75
CA ILE A 308 -0.35 -13.94 28.86
C ILE A 308 -1.62 -14.67 28.43
N GLY A 309 -2.54 -13.94 27.78
CA GLY A 309 -3.81 -14.49 27.33
C GLY A 309 -3.61 -15.59 26.30
N SER A 310 -2.76 -15.38 25.30
CA SER A 310 -2.53 -16.40 24.26
C SER A 310 -1.78 -17.61 24.76
N ASN A 311 -0.75 -17.46 25.59
CA ASN A 311 -0.02 -18.62 26.12
C ASN A 311 -0.95 -19.49 27.00
N LEU A 312 -1.84 -18.88 27.78
CA LEU A 312 -2.83 -19.62 28.57
C LEU A 312 -3.82 -20.37 27.67
N VAL A 313 -4.44 -19.66 26.72
CA VAL A 313 -5.40 -20.25 25.76
C VAL A 313 -4.75 -21.38 24.98
N ALA A 314 -3.56 -21.16 24.42
CA ALA A 314 -2.84 -22.15 23.64
C ALA A 314 -2.47 -23.40 24.45
N ALA A 315 -2.02 -23.23 25.70
CA ALA A 315 -1.72 -24.36 26.57
C ALA A 315 -2.97 -25.20 26.89
N LEU A 316 -4.09 -24.55 27.20
CA LEU A 316 -5.35 -25.25 27.51
C LEU A 316 -5.90 -25.99 26.29
N VAL A 317 -5.91 -25.34 25.12
CA VAL A 317 -6.35 -25.96 23.86
C VAL A 317 -5.42 -27.09 23.44
N GLY A 318 -4.11 -26.90 23.54
CA GLY A 318 -3.12 -27.93 23.22
C GLY A 318 -3.26 -29.18 24.09
N VAL A 319 -3.43 -29.00 25.40
CA VAL A 319 -3.68 -30.13 26.32
C VAL A 319 -5.01 -30.82 26.03
N ALA A 320 -6.07 -30.06 25.70
CA ALA A 320 -7.36 -30.63 25.35
C ALA A 320 -7.26 -31.47 24.07
N ALA A 321 -6.58 -30.97 23.03
CA ALA A 321 -6.35 -31.70 21.79
C ALA A 321 -5.51 -32.97 22.03
N ALA A 322 -4.41 -32.87 22.79
CA ALA A 322 -3.55 -33.99 23.14
C ALA A 322 -4.28 -35.13 23.87
N ARG A 323 -5.36 -34.81 24.60
CA ARG A 323 -6.17 -35.79 25.34
C ARG A 323 -7.33 -36.38 24.55
N THR A 324 -7.84 -35.65 23.57
CA THR A 324 -9.07 -36.02 22.85
C THR A 324 -8.80 -36.63 21.48
N ILE A 325 -7.66 -36.32 20.87
CA ILE A 325 -7.31 -36.74 19.52
C ILE A 325 -6.12 -37.70 19.60
N PRO A 326 -6.30 -39.01 19.27
CA PRO A 326 -5.24 -40.01 19.40
C PRO A 326 -4.07 -39.80 18.43
N ASP A 327 -4.35 -39.33 17.21
CA ASP A 327 -3.32 -39.10 16.20
C ASP A 327 -2.58 -37.77 16.47
N PRO A 328 -1.24 -37.79 16.68
CA PRO A 328 -0.49 -36.58 17.03
C PRO A 328 -0.51 -35.51 15.94
N ALA A 329 -0.57 -35.88 14.66
CA ALA A 329 -0.60 -34.90 13.57
C ALA A 329 -1.94 -34.16 13.54
N MET A 330 -3.05 -34.88 13.66
CA MET A 330 -4.39 -34.31 13.79
C MET A 330 -4.54 -33.49 15.07
N ALA A 331 -3.99 -33.96 16.20
CA ALA A 331 -4.00 -33.23 17.46
C ALA A 331 -3.25 -31.90 17.34
N CYS A 332 -2.07 -31.89 16.71
CA CYS A 332 -1.32 -30.66 16.42
C CYS A 332 -2.11 -29.68 15.55
N ALA A 333 -2.71 -30.18 14.45
CA ALA A 333 -3.49 -29.35 13.54
C ALA A 333 -4.71 -28.71 14.24
N ALA A 334 -5.47 -29.51 14.99
CA ALA A 334 -6.61 -29.04 15.77
C ALA A 334 -6.19 -28.07 16.88
N ALA A 335 -5.09 -28.35 17.58
CA ALA A 335 -4.54 -27.49 18.61
C ALA A 335 -4.16 -26.10 18.07
N ILE A 336 -3.43 -26.05 16.95
CA ILE A 336 -3.04 -24.79 16.31
C ILE A 336 -4.29 -24.03 15.83
N ALA A 337 -5.19 -24.69 15.09
CA ALA A 337 -6.37 -24.04 14.53
C ALA A 337 -7.27 -23.49 15.64
N GLY A 338 -7.54 -24.29 16.67
CA GLY A 338 -8.33 -23.89 17.83
C GLY A 338 -7.67 -22.77 18.64
N ALA A 339 -6.35 -22.84 18.85
CA ALA A 339 -5.62 -21.78 19.53
C ALA A 339 -5.70 -20.47 18.74
N ILE A 340 -5.46 -20.48 17.42
CA ILE A 340 -5.55 -19.28 16.57
C ILE A 340 -6.96 -18.69 16.63
N ALA A 341 -8.00 -19.51 16.49
CA ALA A 341 -9.37 -19.06 16.54
C ALA A 341 -9.72 -18.37 17.88
N LEU A 342 -9.35 -18.98 19.00
CA LEU A 342 -9.62 -18.41 20.34
C LEU A 342 -8.75 -17.20 20.65
N MET A 343 -7.48 -17.20 20.24
CA MET A 343 -6.60 -16.02 20.37
C MET A 343 -7.13 -14.83 19.58
N ALA A 344 -7.65 -15.07 18.37
CA ALA A 344 -8.31 -14.04 17.56
C ALA A 344 -9.60 -13.54 18.23
N ALA A 345 -10.43 -14.44 18.75
CA ALA A 345 -11.67 -14.09 19.45
C ALA A 345 -11.42 -13.25 20.71
N PHE A 346 -10.41 -13.60 21.52
CA PHE A 346 -10.03 -12.86 22.72
C PHE A 346 -9.10 -11.67 22.46
N ARG A 347 -8.77 -11.41 21.18
CA ARG A 347 -7.91 -10.30 20.73
C ARG A 347 -6.56 -10.28 21.45
N CYS A 348 -5.99 -11.45 21.70
CA CYS A 348 -4.71 -11.61 22.38
C CYS A 348 -3.63 -12.21 21.49
N LEU A 349 -3.79 -12.30 20.17
CA LEU A 349 -2.88 -13.03 19.27
C LEU A 349 -1.38 -12.81 19.60
N HIS A 350 -0.69 -13.90 19.93
CA HIS A 350 0.74 -13.95 20.15
C HIS A 350 1.32 -15.15 19.40
N PRO A 351 1.98 -14.95 18.24
CA PRO A 351 2.42 -16.05 17.38
C PRO A 351 3.24 -17.15 18.07
N PRO A 352 4.16 -16.86 19.03
CA PRO A 352 4.86 -17.88 19.79
C PRO A 352 3.96 -18.87 20.53
N SER A 353 2.73 -18.47 20.89
CA SER A 353 1.76 -19.35 21.55
C SER A 353 1.32 -20.52 20.69
N GLY A 354 1.42 -20.44 19.36
CA GLY A 354 1.21 -21.62 18.50
C GLY A 354 2.15 -22.78 18.85
N ALA A 355 3.41 -22.47 19.18
CA ALA A 355 4.38 -23.46 19.63
C ALA A 355 4.11 -23.94 21.08
N VAL A 356 3.45 -23.14 21.92
CA VAL A 356 2.95 -23.59 23.24
C VAL A 356 1.88 -24.67 23.06
N ALA A 357 0.93 -24.47 22.15
CA ALA A 357 -0.08 -25.48 21.83
C ALA A 357 0.55 -26.78 21.29
N LEU A 358 1.53 -26.66 20.38
CA LEU A 358 2.27 -27.81 19.86
C LEU A 358 3.09 -28.54 20.92
N THR A 359 3.71 -27.80 21.85
CA THR A 359 4.50 -28.39 22.94
C THR A 359 3.62 -29.26 23.86
N ALA A 360 2.35 -28.90 24.06
CA ALA A 360 1.42 -29.73 24.82
C ALA A 360 1.16 -31.10 24.15
N VAL A 361 1.20 -31.16 22.81
CA VAL A 361 0.97 -32.39 22.03
C VAL A 361 2.27 -33.19 21.84
N LEU A 362 3.38 -32.51 21.53
CA LEU A 362 4.66 -33.13 21.13
C LEU A 362 5.72 -33.16 22.23
N GLY A 363 5.46 -32.58 23.40
CA GLY A 363 6.44 -32.40 24.48
C GLY A 363 6.84 -33.67 25.24
N GLY A 364 6.42 -34.85 24.76
CA GLY A 364 6.74 -36.15 25.36
C GLY A 364 6.11 -36.36 26.74
N PRO A 365 6.50 -37.44 27.46
CA PRO A 365 5.89 -37.82 28.73
C PRO A 365 6.00 -36.75 29.82
N ALA A 366 7.11 -36.01 29.84
CA ALA A 366 7.36 -34.95 30.84
C ALA A 366 6.30 -33.83 30.77
N ILE A 367 5.82 -33.50 29.57
CA ILE A 367 4.75 -32.52 29.38
C ILE A 367 3.37 -33.17 29.47
N ALA A 368 3.17 -34.35 28.86
CA ALA A 368 1.89 -35.05 28.85
C ALA A 368 1.39 -35.36 30.27
N ASN A 369 2.29 -35.76 31.17
CA ASN A 369 1.96 -36.09 32.56
C ASN A 369 1.51 -34.88 33.39
N LEU A 370 1.91 -33.65 32.99
CA LEU A 370 1.44 -32.43 33.65
C LEU A 370 -0.04 -32.15 33.37
N GLY A 371 -0.57 -32.64 32.25
CA GLY A 371 -1.94 -32.35 31.85
C GLY A 371 -2.21 -30.85 31.81
N TYR A 372 -3.29 -30.40 32.45
CA TYR A 372 -3.61 -28.98 32.51
C TYR A 372 -2.67 -28.19 33.43
N GLY A 373 -1.90 -28.88 34.30
CA GLY A 373 -0.81 -28.28 35.07
C GLY A 373 0.24 -27.63 34.18
N TYR A 374 0.43 -28.12 32.95
CA TYR A 374 1.30 -27.52 31.93
C TYR A 374 1.03 -26.02 31.73
N ALA A 375 -0.25 -25.63 31.74
CA ALA A 375 -0.66 -24.24 31.57
C ALA A 375 -0.21 -23.35 32.74
N LEU A 376 -0.26 -23.87 33.98
CA LEU A 376 0.20 -23.13 35.16
C LEU A 376 1.74 -23.10 35.22
N TRP A 377 2.36 -24.28 35.13
CA TRP A 377 3.81 -24.45 35.09
C TRP A 377 4.18 -25.54 34.07
N PRO A 378 5.08 -25.26 33.12
CA PRO A 378 5.96 -24.07 33.03
C PRO A 378 5.37 -22.86 32.29
N VAL A 379 4.22 -22.96 31.60
CA VAL A 379 3.79 -21.94 30.63
C VAL A 379 3.56 -20.57 31.26
N MET A 380 2.67 -20.45 32.24
CA MET A 380 2.37 -19.15 32.89
C MET A 380 3.52 -18.66 33.77
N GLY A 381 4.18 -19.57 34.49
CA GLY A 381 5.41 -19.25 35.22
C GLY A 381 6.48 -18.59 34.35
N ASN A 382 6.86 -19.23 33.25
CA ASN A 382 7.83 -18.68 32.31
C ASN A 382 7.34 -17.36 31.71
N SER A 383 6.07 -17.28 31.31
CA SER A 383 5.50 -16.08 30.66
C SER A 383 5.53 -14.86 31.59
N LEU A 384 5.20 -15.04 32.87
CA LEU A 384 5.18 -13.97 33.87
C LEU A 384 6.60 -13.48 34.19
N ILE A 385 7.55 -14.41 34.34
CA ILE A 385 8.95 -14.04 34.59
C ILE A 385 9.50 -13.26 33.40
N LEU A 386 9.31 -13.78 32.18
CA LEU A 386 9.79 -13.14 30.96
C LEU A 386 9.16 -11.77 30.74
N LEU A 387 7.84 -11.64 30.97
CA LEU A 387 7.14 -10.37 30.88
C LEU A 387 7.67 -9.36 31.89
N THR A 388 7.88 -9.79 33.14
CA THR A 388 8.42 -8.92 34.19
C THR A 388 9.81 -8.44 33.83
N SER A 389 10.69 -9.34 33.34
CA SER A 389 12.00 -8.96 32.82
C SER A 389 11.90 -7.96 31.66
N ALA A 390 10.95 -8.14 30.74
CA ALA A 390 10.73 -7.24 29.62
C ALA A 390 10.26 -5.85 30.04
N ILE A 391 9.34 -5.76 31.02
CA ILE A 391 8.88 -4.49 31.59
C ILE A 391 10.05 -3.75 32.24
N LEU A 392 10.80 -4.43 33.12
CA LEU A 392 11.94 -3.83 33.82
C LEU A 392 13.03 -3.37 32.85
N PHE A 393 13.44 -4.24 31.91
CA PHE A 393 14.52 -3.95 30.98
C PHE A 393 14.16 -2.81 30.03
N ASN A 394 12.98 -2.83 29.41
CA ASN A 394 12.58 -1.77 28.48
C ASN A 394 12.39 -0.44 29.23
N GLY A 395 11.85 -0.46 30.45
CA GLY A 395 11.78 0.74 31.30
C GLY A 395 13.16 1.33 31.62
N LEU A 396 14.13 0.50 32.03
CA LEU A 396 15.51 0.92 32.30
C LEU A 396 16.24 1.42 31.03
N ALA A 397 15.93 0.84 29.86
CA ALA A 397 16.47 1.26 28.59
C ALA A 397 15.84 2.56 28.04
N GLY A 398 14.86 3.14 28.75
CA GLY A 398 14.14 4.34 28.34
C GLY A 398 13.14 4.09 27.21
N ARG A 399 12.78 2.83 26.93
CA ARG A 399 11.74 2.46 25.97
C ARG A 399 10.38 2.46 26.66
N SER A 400 9.37 2.95 25.96
CA SER A 400 7.99 2.90 26.46
C SER A 400 7.45 1.48 26.30
N TYR A 401 7.33 0.73 27.39
CA TYR A 401 6.69 -0.59 27.41
C TYR A 401 6.21 -0.90 28.84
N PRO A 402 4.97 -1.40 29.03
CA PRO A 402 3.98 -1.70 28.01
C PRO A 402 3.28 -0.45 27.46
N HIS A 403 2.75 -0.54 26.24
CA HIS A 403 1.94 0.52 25.65
C HIS A 403 0.52 0.43 26.22
N LEU A 404 0.29 1.15 27.32
CA LEU A 404 -1.04 1.22 27.93
C LEU A 404 -2.00 1.95 26.98
N ARG A 405 -3.12 1.28 26.67
CA ARG A 405 -4.20 1.88 25.88
C ARG A 405 -4.74 3.09 26.64
N ARG A 406 -4.44 4.30 26.16
CA ARG A 406 -5.13 5.50 26.65
C ARG A 406 -6.60 5.38 26.26
N LEU A 407 -7.49 5.48 27.24
CA LEU A 407 -8.91 5.70 26.98
C LEU A 407 -9.02 7.00 26.18
N ALA A 408 -9.68 6.94 25.03
CA ALA A 408 -9.96 8.16 24.28
C ALA A 408 -10.76 9.10 25.20
N PRO A 409 -10.44 10.40 25.24
CA PRO A 409 -11.28 11.34 25.95
C PRO A 409 -12.71 11.27 25.39
N PRO A 410 -13.74 11.50 26.23
CA PRO A 410 -15.13 11.46 25.77
C PRO A 410 -15.33 12.40 24.59
N VAL A 411 -16.10 11.92 23.60
CA VAL A 411 -16.45 12.66 22.39
C VAL A 411 -17.10 13.97 22.79
N GLY A 412 -16.49 15.10 22.41
CA GLY A 412 -16.97 16.44 22.76
C GLY A 412 -16.15 17.20 23.81
N SER A 413 -14.96 16.72 24.17
CA SER A 413 -14.03 17.51 24.99
C SER A 413 -13.73 18.86 24.31
N PRO A 414 -13.98 20.01 24.97
CA PRO A 414 -13.78 21.34 24.39
C PRO A 414 -12.27 21.59 24.23
N GLY A 415 -11.75 21.32 23.04
CA GLY A 415 -10.31 21.49 22.76
C GLY A 415 -9.75 20.70 21.58
N GLU A 416 -10.50 19.78 20.97
CA GLU A 416 -10.01 19.04 19.79
C GLU A 416 -10.13 19.92 18.52
N GLN A 417 -9.25 20.92 18.44
CA GLN A 417 -9.03 21.74 17.25
C GLN A 417 -8.32 20.87 16.20
N ILE A 418 -9.01 20.63 15.09
CA ILE A 418 -8.45 19.95 13.92
C ILE A 418 -7.51 20.95 13.24
N PRO A 419 -6.20 20.67 13.10
CA PRO A 419 -5.33 21.50 12.28
C PRO A 419 -5.81 21.46 10.83
N GLU A 420 -5.90 22.61 10.14
CA GLU A 420 -6.43 22.68 8.77
C GLU A 420 -5.70 21.77 7.76
N ASP A 421 -4.46 21.39 8.04
CA ASP A 421 -3.60 20.54 7.20
C ASP A 421 -3.28 19.15 7.81
N GLY A 422 -4.01 18.71 8.85
CA GLY A 422 -3.75 17.45 9.58
C GLY A 422 -4.88 16.41 9.47
N PHE A 423 -4.63 15.20 9.97
CA PHE A 423 -5.69 14.19 10.21
C PHE A 423 -5.99 14.11 11.71
N ALA A 424 -7.25 13.89 12.08
CA ALA A 424 -7.64 13.66 13.46
C ALA A 424 -7.40 12.19 13.86
N ALA A 425 -7.28 11.92 15.16
CA ALA A 425 -7.08 10.57 15.68
C ALA A 425 -8.19 9.59 15.26
N ARG A 426 -9.41 10.11 15.03
CA ARG A 426 -10.58 9.37 14.52
C ARG A 426 -10.47 8.97 13.05
N ASP A 427 -9.73 9.74 12.25
CA ASP A 427 -9.54 9.47 10.82
C ASP A 427 -8.60 8.27 10.64
N LEU A 428 -7.55 8.19 11.46
CA LEU A 428 -6.67 7.02 11.53
C LEU A 428 -7.43 5.76 11.99
N ASP A 429 -8.37 5.89 12.95
CA ASP A 429 -9.22 4.77 13.38
C ASP A 429 -10.20 4.29 12.31
N ALA A 430 -10.77 5.22 11.54
CA ALA A 430 -11.61 4.87 10.40
C ALA A 430 -10.80 4.15 9.31
N ALA A 431 -9.61 4.66 9.00
CA ALA A 431 -8.69 4.05 8.03
C ALA A 431 -8.28 2.63 8.46
N LEU A 432 -7.84 2.43 9.71
CA LEU A 432 -7.44 1.12 10.22
C LEU A 432 -8.58 0.10 10.20
N ARG A 433 -9.83 0.53 10.48
CA ARG A 433 -11.01 -0.35 10.38
C ARG A 433 -11.32 -0.73 8.94
N SER A 434 -11.25 0.21 8.01
CA SER A 434 -11.48 -0.05 6.58
C SER A 434 -10.39 -0.92 5.95
N PHE A 435 -9.15 -0.86 6.47
CA PHE A 435 -8.01 -1.60 5.92
C PHE A 435 -8.14 -3.13 6.09
N GLY A 436 -8.86 -3.60 7.11
CA GLY A 436 -9.31 -4.99 7.24
C GLY A 436 -8.20 -6.06 7.39
N ARG A 437 -6.91 -5.68 7.41
CA ARG A 437 -5.76 -6.57 7.58
C ARG A 437 -4.98 -6.23 8.85
N PHE A 438 -4.32 -7.24 9.41
CA PHE A 438 -3.44 -7.06 10.57
C PHE A 438 -2.21 -6.22 10.18
N ILE A 439 -1.92 -5.18 10.96
CA ILE A 439 -0.72 -4.34 10.83
C ILE A 439 0.09 -4.49 12.11
N ASP A 440 1.36 -4.88 11.97
CA ASP A 440 2.29 -5.03 13.09
C ASP A 440 2.94 -3.70 13.49
N VAL A 441 2.11 -2.70 13.80
CA VAL A 441 2.55 -1.37 14.27
C VAL A 441 1.54 -0.88 15.30
N ASP A 442 2.01 -0.38 16.44
CA ASP A 442 1.11 0.25 17.42
C ASP A 442 0.43 1.49 16.81
N ARG A 443 -0.81 1.72 17.23
CA ARG A 443 -1.62 2.87 16.79
C ARG A 443 -0.91 4.20 17.05
N GLN A 444 -0.26 4.36 18.22
CA GLN A 444 0.36 5.63 18.59
C GLN A 444 1.60 5.88 17.73
N ASP A 445 2.44 4.86 17.56
CA ASP A 445 3.64 4.94 16.74
C ASP A 445 3.31 5.20 15.28
N LEU A 446 2.27 4.57 14.74
CA LEU A 446 1.77 4.85 13.39
C LEU A 446 1.35 6.31 13.24
N GLY A 447 0.64 6.86 14.23
CA GLY A 447 0.26 8.27 14.27
C GLY A 447 1.46 9.21 14.34
N LEU A 448 2.48 8.88 15.14
CA LEU A 448 3.71 9.65 15.26
C LEU A 448 4.53 9.63 13.97
N ILE A 449 4.67 8.47 13.33
CA ILE A 449 5.37 8.32 12.05
C ILE A 449 4.65 9.13 10.97
N LEU A 450 3.32 9.04 10.90
CA LEU A 450 2.54 9.77 9.91
C LEU A 450 2.65 11.30 10.13
N LYS A 451 2.63 11.75 11.39
CA LYS A 451 2.82 13.16 11.74
C LYS A 451 4.23 13.66 11.41
N ASP A 452 5.27 12.88 11.71
CA ASP A 452 6.66 13.23 11.35
C ASP A 452 6.84 13.29 9.83
N ALA A 453 6.28 12.32 9.10
CA ALA A 453 6.27 12.32 7.63
C ALA A 453 5.58 13.56 7.06
N GLN A 454 4.43 13.96 7.62
CA GLN A 454 3.72 15.19 7.27
C GLN A 454 4.53 16.44 7.57
N LEU A 455 5.14 16.54 8.76
CA LEU A 455 6.00 17.68 9.13
C LEU A 455 7.18 17.83 8.18
N ARG A 456 7.84 16.73 7.80
CA ARG A 456 8.92 16.74 6.80
C ARG A 456 8.41 17.12 5.41
N ALA A 457 7.23 16.64 5.02
CA ALA A 457 6.61 17.03 3.75
C ALA A 457 6.23 18.52 3.71
N HIS A 458 5.71 19.04 4.83
CA HIS A 458 5.34 20.43 4.98
C HIS A 458 6.57 21.35 5.05
N SER A 459 7.63 20.95 5.75
CA SER A 459 8.93 21.63 5.76
C SER A 459 9.53 21.73 4.35
N ARG A 460 9.44 20.67 3.53
CA ARG A 460 9.84 20.74 2.10
C ARG A 460 9.00 21.73 1.29
N ARG A 461 7.71 21.92 1.63
CA ARG A 461 6.82 22.89 0.97
C ARG A 461 7.11 24.33 1.39
N LEU A 462 7.42 24.56 2.67
CA LEU A 462 7.68 25.89 3.24
C LEU A 462 9.12 26.37 3.09
N GLY A 463 10.10 25.49 2.96
CA GLY A 463 11.53 25.82 2.83
C GLY A 463 11.92 26.67 1.61
N GLY A 464 10.96 27.07 0.76
CA GLY A 464 11.13 28.03 -0.32
C GLY A 464 10.49 29.40 -0.10
N ALA A 465 9.85 29.65 1.05
CA ALA A 465 9.23 30.93 1.39
C ALA A 465 10.11 31.72 2.37
N THR A 466 10.98 32.58 1.85
CA THR A 466 11.62 33.63 2.66
C THR A 466 10.70 34.85 2.69
N CYS A 467 10.35 35.32 3.88
CA CYS A 467 9.70 36.63 4.03
C CYS A 467 10.68 37.69 3.52
N ARG A 468 10.32 38.37 2.45
CA ARG A 468 11.06 39.53 1.93
C ARG A 468 10.72 40.72 2.82
N THR A 469 11.61 41.05 3.74
CA THR A 469 11.59 42.32 4.51
C THR A 469 11.85 43.50 3.62
#